data_AF-A0A923R8A1-F1
#
_entry.id   AF-A0A923R8A1-F1
#
_cell.length_a   1.000
_cell.length_b   1.000
_cell.length_c   1.000
_cell.angle_alpha   90.00
_cell.angle_beta   90.00
_cell.angle_gamma   90.00
#
_symmetry.space_group_name_H-M   'P 1'
#
loop_
_entity.id
_entity.type
_entity.pdbx_description
1 polymer ?
#
loop_
_entity_poly.entity_id
_entity_poly.type
_entity_poly.pdbx_seq_one_letter_code
_entity_poly.pdbx_strand_id
1 'polypeptide(L)'
;DLRKFEIDILTLGQYLRPSLTHLPVERYYSPEEFKRLEEIARKCGFLYVAAGPMVRSSYKASELFIEGLIRGTTSGKTSEKGTTHGI
;
A
#
# COMPACT_ATOMS: atom_id res chain seq x y z
N ASP A 1 5.78 11.48 7.74
CA ASP A 1 4.47 10.89 7.44
C ASP A 1 4.39 10.62 5.95
N LEU A 2 4.25 9.35 5.56
CA LEU A 2 4.26 8.90 4.18
C LEU A 2 3.04 9.38 3.39
N ARG A 3 1.92 9.65 4.07
CA ARG A 3 0.70 10.14 3.43
C ARG A 3 0.81 11.56 2.89
N LYS A 4 1.81 12.32 3.34
CA LYS A 4 2.10 13.66 2.81
C LYS A 4 2.77 13.65 1.43
N PHE A 5 3.17 12.48 0.94
CA PHE A 5 3.95 12.31 -0.29
C PHE A 5 3.21 11.53 -1.39
N GLU A 6 1.87 11.49 -1.35
CA GLU A 6 1.03 10.84 -2.38
C GLU A 6 1.46 9.40 -2.71
N ILE A 7 1.84 8.65 -1.67
CA ILE A 7 2.24 7.24 -1.83
C ILE A 7 0.99 6.36 -1.90
N ASP A 8 0.86 5.64 -3.01
CA ASP A 8 -0.27 4.74 -3.29
C ASP A 8 -0.04 3.31 -2.80
N ILE A 9 1.21 2.82 -2.89
CA ILE A 9 1.57 1.42 -2.65
C ILE A 9 2.51 1.34 -1.44
N LEU A 10 2.17 0.47 -0.48
CA LEU A 10 3.00 0.20 0.70
C LEU A 10 3.30 -1.30 0.82
N THR A 11 4.57 -1.64 1.06
CA THR A 11 4.99 -3.01 1.38
C THR A 11 5.64 -3.07 2.75
N LEU A 12 5.20 -3.99 3.61
CA LEU A 12 5.71 -4.20 4.95
C LEU A 12 6.29 -5.62 5.06
N GLY A 13 7.61 -5.72 5.21
CA GLY A 13 8.35 -6.99 5.29
C GLY A 13 9.14 -7.13 6.59
N GLN A 14 9.42 -8.37 7.01
CA GLN A 14 10.34 -8.61 8.13
C GLN A 14 11.76 -8.25 7.70
N TYR A 15 12.43 -7.45 8.53
CA TYR A 15 13.86 -7.26 8.43
C TYR A 15 14.57 -8.57 8.75
N LEU A 16 15.30 -9.09 7.75
CA LEU A 16 16.15 -10.26 7.90
C LEU A 16 17.59 -9.78 7.79
N ARG A 17 18.30 -9.88 8.92
CA ARG A 17 19.70 -9.51 9.02
C ARG A 17 20.54 -10.34 8.04
N PRO A 18 21.23 -9.73 7.06
CA PRO A 18 22.02 -10.47 6.07
C PRO A 18 23.27 -11.15 6.67
N SER A 19 23.92 -10.50 7.63
CA SER A 19 25.12 -11.04 8.30
C SER A 19 25.31 -10.43 9.70
N LEU A 20 26.24 -10.99 10.48
CA LEU A 20 26.54 -10.55 11.85
C LEU A 20 27.13 -9.13 11.97
N THR A 21 27.47 -8.48 10.87
CA THR A 21 27.93 -7.08 10.86
C THR A 21 26.79 -6.07 10.66
N HIS A 22 25.61 -6.53 10.22
CA HIS A 22 24.43 -5.69 10.05
C HIS A 22 23.69 -5.49 11.37
N LEU A 23 22.75 -4.56 11.42
CA LEU A 23 21.92 -4.33 12.61
C LEU A 23 21.25 -5.65 13.07
N PRO A 24 21.26 -5.94 14.38
CA PRO A 24 20.57 -7.10 14.90
C PRO A 24 19.05 -6.95 14.68
N VAL A 25 18.35 -8.08 14.53
CA VAL A 25 16.90 -8.07 14.53
C VAL A 25 16.43 -7.82 15.95
N GLU A 26 15.74 -6.71 16.18
CA GLU A 26 15.17 -6.37 17.48
C GLU A 26 13.94 -7.24 17.79
N ARG A 27 13.09 -7.47 16.78
CA ARG A 27 11.85 -8.22 16.94
C ARG A 27 11.44 -8.94 15.65
N TYR A 28 10.87 -10.14 15.83
CA TYR A 28 10.13 -10.86 14.80
C TYR A 28 8.63 -10.66 15.01
N TYR A 29 7.94 -10.17 13.97
CA TYR A 29 6.49 -9.95 14.00
C TYR A 29 5.74 -11.22 13.62
N SER A 30 4.63 -11.50 14.30
CA SER A 30 3.76 -12.62 13.93
C SER A 30 2.94 -12.30 12.67
N PRO A 31 2.44 -13.33 11.95
CA PRO A 31 1.51 -13.13 10.84
C PRO A 31 0.29 -12.27 11.20
N GLU A 32 -0.26 -12.43 12.41
CA GLU A 32 -1.40 -11.64 12.90
C GLU A 32 -1.04 -10.17 13.09
N GLU A 33 0.19 -9.87 13.52
CA GLU A 33 0.66 -8.49 13.64
C GLU A 33 0.82 -7.83 12.28
N PHE A 34 1.36 -8.54 11.29
CA PHE A 34 1.40 -8.05 9.91
C PHE A 34 0.00 -7.77 9.38
N LYS A 35 -0.98 -8.64 9.66
CA LYS A 35 -2.38 -8.41 9.27
C LYS A 35 -2.95 -7.13 9.90
N ARG A 36 -2.70 -6.88 11.19
CA ARG A 36 -3.14 -5.64 11.86
C ARG A 36 -2.48 -4.41 11.23
N LEU A 37 -1.19 -4.49 10.91
CA LEU A 37 -0.47 -3.40 10.25
C LEU A 37 -1.04 -3.11 8.85
N GLU A 38 -1.40 -4.15 8.11
CA GLU A 38 -2.06 -4.03 6.82
C GLU A 38 -3.40 -3.28 6.93
N GLU A 39 -4.23 -3.67 7.90
CA GLU A 39 -5.52 -3.03 8.15
C GLU A 39 -5.37 -1.55 8.53
N ILE A 40 -4.37 -1.22 9.36
CA ILE A 40 -4.06 0.17 9.71
C ILE A 40 -3.64 0.95 8.47
N ALA A 41 -2.72 0.42 7.67
CA ALA A 41 -2.26 1.09 6.46
C ALA A 41 -3.41 1.31 5.46
N ARG A 42 -4.29 0.32 5.26
CA ARG A 42 -5.49 0.47 4.43
C ARG A 42 -6.39 1.60 4.95
N LYS A 43 -6.59 1.71 6.27
CA LYS A 43 -7.33 2.82 6.89
C LYS A 43 -6.64 4.18 6.74
N CYS A 44 -5.31 4.21 6.64
CA CYS A 44 -4.55 5.43 6.34
C CYS A 44 -4.69 5.91 4.89
N GLY A 45 -5.31 5.12 4.00
CA GLY A 45 -5.62 5.50 2.63
C GLY A 45 -4.58 5.08 1.60
N PHE A 46 -3.69 4.14 1.92
CA PHE A 46 -2.87 3.49 0.89
C PHE A 46 -3.78 2.64 -0.01
N LEU A 47 -3.65 2.82 -1.33
CA LEU A 47 -4.47 2.11 -2.33
C LEU A 47 -4.16 0.61 -2.33
N TYR A 48 -2.88 0.28 -2.17
CA TYR A 48 -2.43 -1.09 -2.07
C TYR A 48 -1.47 -1.28 -0.90
N VAL A 49 -1.71 -2.34 -0.12
CA VAL A 49 -0.82 -2.74 0.98
C VAL A 49 -0.55 -4.23 0.88
N ALA A 50 0.73 -4.62 0.90
CA ALA A 50 1.15 -5.99 1.16
C ALA A 50 1.95 -6.04 2.46
N ALA A 51 1.54 -6.88 3.41
CA ALA A 51 2.24 -7.05 4.67
C ALA A 51 2.48 -8.52 4.97
N GLY A 52 3.71 -8.87 5.34
CA GLY A 52 4.03 -10.23 5.75
C GLY A 52 5.53 -10.47 5.88
N PRO A 53 5.96 -11.56 6.55
CA PRO A 53 7.37 -11.78 6.86
C PRO A 53 8.28 -11.78 5.61
N MET A 54 7.81 -12.39 4.53
CA MET A 54 8.56 -12.56 3.27
C MET A 54 8.28 -11.48 2.22
N VAL A 55 7.43 -10.49 2.53
CA VAL A 55 7.12 -9.41 1.59
C VAL A 55 8.38 -8.57 1.33
N ARG A 56 8.60 -8.23 0.07
CA ARG A 56 9.67 -7.34 -0.41
C ARG A 56 9.07 -6.32 -1.36
N SER A 57 9.81 -5.26 -1.68
CA SER A 57 9.33 -4.17 -2.54
C SER A 57 8.87 -4.65 -3.92
N SER A 58 9.51 -5.69 -4.47
CA SER A 58 9.14 -6.29 -5.76
C SER A 58 8.02 -7.33 -5.66
N TYR A 59 7.57 -7.71 -4.46
CA TYR A 59 6.57 -8.74 -4.28
C TYR A 59 5.26 -8.31 -4.95
N LYS A 60 4.85 -9.08 -5.97
CA LYS A 60 3.64 -8.84 -6.77
C LYS A 60 3.58 -7.47 -7.45
N ALA A 61 4.68 -6.73 -7.57
CA ALA A 61 4.71 -5.34 -8.05
C ALA A 61 3.93 -5.11 -9.35
N SER A 62 4.01 -6.05 -10.31
CA SER A 62 3.24 -5.99 -11.56
C SER A 62 1.72 -6.05 -11.34
N GLU A 63 1.25 -6.93 -10.46
CA GLU A 63 -0.17 -7.02 -10.07
C GLU A 63 -0.61 -5.72 -9.37
N LEU A 64 0.25 -5.15 -8.50
CA LEU A 64 -0.05 -3.93 -7.74
C LEU A 64 -0.18 -2.72 -8.66
N PHE A 65 0.72 -2.64 -9.64
CA PHE A 65 0.72 -1.58 -10.63
C PHE A 65 -0.53 -1.63 -11.50
N ILE A 66 -0.93 -2.82 -11.97
CA ILE A 66 -2.15 -3.01 -12.76
C ILE A 66 -3.39 -2.69 -11.91
N GLU A 67 -3.47 -3.16 -10.66
CA GLU A 67 -4.60 -2.85 -9.77
C GLU A 67 -4.69 -1.35 -9.48
N GLY A 68 -3.56 -0.68 -9.24
CA GLY A 68 -3.49 0.77 -9.07
C GLY A 68 -3.99 1.52 -10.31
N LEU A 69 -3.64 1.06 -11.51
CA LEU A 69 -4.11 1.64 -12.77
C LEU A 69 -5.64 1.48 -12.96
N ILE A 70 -6.18 0.31 -12.63
CA ILE A 70 -7.62 -0.01 -12.74
C ILE A 70 -8.45 0.80 -11.71
N ARG A 71 -7.94 0.95 -10.49
CA ARG A 71 -8.61 1.74 -9.44
C ARG A 71 -8.45 3.25 -9.64
N GLY A 72 -7.32 3.70 -10.19
CA GLY A 72 -7.08 5.11 -10.52
C GLY A 72 -7.98 5.63 -11.64
N THR A 73 -8.32 4.77 -12.61
CA THR A 73 -9.27 5.10 -13.68
C THR A 73 -10.72 5.20 -13.22
N THR A 74 -11.11 4.56 -12.13
CA THR A 74 -12.49 4.60 -11.60
C THR A 74 -12.79 5.84 -10.75
N SER A 75 -11.79 6.55 -10.22
CA SER A 75 -11.98 7.85 -9.53
C SER A 75 -12.04 9.07 -10.46
N GLY A 76 -11.78 8.91 -11.76
CA GLY A 76 -11.67 10.02 -12.72
C GLY A 76 -12.96 10.44 -13.46
N LYS A 77 -14.13 9.89 -13.15
CA LYS A 77 -15.41 10.28 -13.77
C LYS A 77 -16.53 10.45 -12.75
N THR A 78 -16.57 11.58 -12.05
CA THR A 78 -17.80 12.11 -11.43
C THR A 78 -17.61 13.56 -10.99
N SER A 79 -17.40 14.49 -11.93
CA SER A 79 -17.78 15.89 -11.73
C SER A 79 -17.76 16.68 -13.04
N GLU A 80 -18.84 16.59 -13.81
CA GLU A 80 -19.34 17.74 -14.57
C GLU A 80 -20.86 17.75 -14.44
N LYS A 81 -21.34 18.40 -13.37
CA LYS A 81 -22.72 18.92 -13.34
C LYS A 81 -22.73 20.19 -14.19
N GLY A 82 -23.13 20.07 -15.45
CA GLY A 82 -23.52 21.19 -16.30
C GLY A 82 -25.04 21.37 -16.26
N THR A 83 -25.52 22.27 -15.41
CA THR A 83 -26.89 22.79 -15.42
C THR A 83 -27.10 23.66 -16.66
N THR A 84 -28.12 23.41 -17.50
CA THR A 84 -29.17 24.40 -17.84
C THR A 84 -30.29 23.84 -18.76
N HIS A 85 -31.51 23.91 -18.22
CA HIS A 85 -32.84 24.16 -18.81
C HIS A 85 -33.19 23.70 -20.24
N GLY A 86 -34.24 22.89 -20.33
CA GLY A 86 -35.17 22.98 -21.46
C GLY A 86 -36.01 24.25 -21.32
N ILE A 87 -36.11 25.03 -22.40
CA ILE A 87 -37.28 25.20 -23.29
C ILE A 87 -36.77 25.87 -24.57
#